data_AF-A0A845GIZ3-F1
#
_entry.id   AF-A0A845GIZ3-F1
#
_cell.length_a   1.000
_cell.length_b   1.000
_cell.length_c   1.000
_cell.angle_alpha   90.00
_cell.angle_beta   90.00
_cell.angle_gamma   90.00
#
_symmetry.space_group_name_H-M   'P 1'
#
loop_
_entity.id
_entity.type
_entity.pdbx_description
1 polymer ?
#
loop_
_entity_poly.entity_id
_entity_poly.type
_entity_poly.pdbx_seq_one_letter_code
_entity_poly.pdbx_strand_id
1 'polypeptide(L)'
;MMKTNAHGVVQYAKADARRLFVLAAAIDSLDRPTITTLAEFTGHNKGTIGADVQKLIEQYGVQIEKDGPVFRIANWGEVLKVKGVKKYLFG
;
A
#
# COMPACT_ATOMS: atom_id res chain seq x y z
N MET A 1 21.97 3.23 -2.68
CA MET A 1 21.23 2.89 -1.43
C MET A 1 19.81 3.42 -1.60
N MET A 2 18.77 2.61 -1.36
CA MET A 2 17.39 3.10 -1.45
C MET A 2 17.10 4.01 -0.24
N LYS A 3 16.39 5.12 -0.45
CA LYS A 3 15.98 6.02 0.65
C LYS A 3 14.83 5.39 1.42
N THR A 4 14.92 5.32 2.73
CA THR A 4 13.82 4.89 3.62
C THR A 4 13.29 6.07 4.43
N ASN A 5 12.04 5.96 4.92
CA ASN A 5 11.48 6.91 5.88
C ASN A 5 11.79 6.48 7.34
N ALA A 6 11.25 7.20 8.33
CA ALA A 6 11.44 6.90 9.75
C ALA A 6 10.93 5.51 10.18
N HIS A 7 10.04 4.89 9.39
CA HIS A 7 9.52 3.54 9.63
C HIS A 7 10.30 2.44 8.88
N GLY A 8 11.43 2.79 8.26
CA GLY A 8 12.20 1.87 7.43
C GLY A 8 11.54 1.55 6.09
N VAL A 9 10.44 2.24 5.72
CA VAL A 9 9.73 1.96 4.47
C VAL A 9 10.45 2.60 3.29
N VAL A 10 10.72 1.79 2.26
CA VAL A 10 11.41 2.22 1.04
C VAL A 10 10.60 3.30 0.29
N GLN A 11 11.27 4.39 -0.10
CA GLN A 11 10.68 5.53 -0.77
C GLN A 11 10.97 5.50 -2.27
N TYR A 12 9.94 5.15 -3.05
CA TYR A 12 9.99 5.15 -4.52
C TYR A 12 9.52 6.48 -5.13
N ALA A 13 9.98 6.77 -6.35
CA ALA A 13 9.57 7.95 -7.10
C ALA A 13 8.06 7.96 -7.39
N LYS A 14 7.45 9.14 -7.55
CA LYS A 14 5.99 9.32 -7.63
C LYS A 14 5.29 8.46 -8.71
N ALA A 15 5.93 8.26 -9.86
CA ALA A 15 5.38 7.48 -10.97
C ALA A 15 5.73 5.97 -10.92
N ASP A 16 6.44 5.53 -9.88
CA ASP A 16 6.89 4.14 -9.75
C ASP A 16 5.74 3.23 -9.26
N ALA A 17 5.42 2.20 -10.05
CA ALA A 17 4.35 1.26 -9.72
C ALA A 17 4.56 0.54 -8.38
N ARG A 18 5.80 0.38 -7.91
CA ARG A 18 6.12 -0.25 -6.61
C ARG A 18 5.54 0.51 -5.43
N ARG A 19 5.19 1.80 -5.59
CA ARG A 19 4.46 2.57 -4.58
C ARG A 19 3.10 1.95 -4.25
N LEU A 20 2.39 1.43 -5.26
CA LEU A 20 1.11 0.75 -5.07
C LEU A 20 1.32 -0.54 -4.24
N PHE A 21 2.40 -1.26 -4.48
CA PHE A 21 2.72 -2.49 -3.75
C PHE A 21 3.09 -2.21 -2.29
N VAL A 22 3.81 -1.12 -2.03
CA VAL A 22 4.06 -0.63 -0.66
C VAL A 22 2.75 -0.31 0.05
N LEU A 23 1.83 0.38 -0.61
CA LEU A 23 0.54 0.72 -0.03
C LEU A 23 -0.29 -0.53 0.27
N ALA A 24 -0.37 -1.48 -0.67
CA ALA A 24 -1.08 -2.75 -0.47
C ALA A 24 -0.48 -3.55 0.69
N ALA A 25 0.85 -3.67 0.74
CA ALA A 25 1.54 -4.34 1.84
C ALA A 25 1.26 -3.67 3.19
N ALA A 26 1.21 -2.34 3.24
CA ALA A 26 0.90 -1.59 4.45
C ALA A 26 -0.56 -1.79 4.91
N ILE A 27 -1.53 -1.84 3.99
CA ILE A 27 -2.93 -2.16 4.33
C ILE A 27 -3.03 -3.52 5.01
N ASP A 28 -2.27 -4.52 4.53
CA ASP A 28 -2.28 -5.88 5.09
C ASP A 28 -1.44 -6.04 6.37
N SER A 29 -0.52 -5.11 6.66
CA SER A 29 0.43 -5.25 7.76
C SER A 29 0.12 -4.39 8.98
N LEU A 30 -0.61 -3.29 8.81
CA LEU A 30 -1.00 -2.44 9.93
C LEU A 30 -2.26 -2.98 10.59
N ASP A 31 -2.34 -2.84 11.92
CA ASP A 31 -3.52 -3.23 12.70
C ASP A 31 -4.75 -2.36 12.36
N ARG A 32 -4.52 -1.06 12.15
CA ARG A 32 -5.57 -0.08 11.81
C ARG A 32 -5.16 0.83 10.65
N PRO A 33 -5.19 0.32 9.40
CA PRO A 33 -4.79 1.06 8.19
C PRO A 33 -5.86 2.08 7.79
N THR A 34 -5.81 3.26 8.40
CA THR A 34 -6.59 4.43 7.98
C THR A 34 -5.83 5.22 6.93
N ILE A 35 -6.50 6.14 6.23
CA ILE A 35 -5.81 7.06 5.30
C ILE A 35 -4.64 7.79 5.99
N THR A 36 -4.82 8.24 7.24
CA THR A 36 -3.78 8.96 7.98
C THR A 36 -2.61 8.06 8.35
N THR A 37 -2.88 6.87 8.92
CA THR A 37 -1.81 5.95 9.34
C THR A 37 -1.06 5.36 8.15
N LEU A 38 -1.73 5.12 7.02
CA LEU A 38 -1.08 4.69 5.78
C LEU A 38 -0.16 5.77 5.21
N ALA A 39 -0.60 7.04 5.19
CA ALA A 39 0.20 8.16 4.71
C ALA A 39 1.47 8.32 5.55
N GLU A 40 1.33 8.32 6.87
CA GLU A 40 2.42 8.42 7.83
C GLU A 40 3.42 7.26 7.67
N PHE A 41 2.91 6.02 7.71
CA PHE A 41 3.74 4.82 7.68
C PHE A 41 4.50 4.66 6.35
N THR A 42 3.83 4.91 5.21
CA THR A 42 4.39 4.64 3.89
C THR A 42 5.06 5.84 3.22
N GLY A 43 4.81 7.06 3.70
CA GLY A 43 5.21 8.28 2.99
C GLY A 43 4.36 8.59 1.76
N HIS A 44 3.15 8.04 1.65
CA HIS A 44 2.20 8.43 0.61
C HIS A 44 1.56 9.78 0.91
N ASN A 45 1.26 10.55 -0.15
CA ASN A 45 0.44 11.73 0.00
C ASN A 45 -0.98 11.30 0.37
N LYS A 46 -1.49 11.81 1.49
CA LYS A 46 -2.84 11.54 2.00
C LYS A 46 -3.94 11.67 0.94
N GLY A 47 -3.83 12.69 0.08
CA GLY A 47 -4.81 12.98 -0.97
C GLY A 47 -4.78 12.01 -2.17
N THR A 48 -3.74 11.19 -2.32
CA THR A 48 -3.64 10.23 -3.44
C THR A 48 -3.98 8.80 -3.05
N ILE A 49 -3.98 8.46 -1.76
CA ILE A 49 -4.21 7.08 -1.26
C ILE A 49 -5.52 6.49 -1.81
N GLY A 50 -6.61 7.26 -1.84
CA GLY A 50 -7.87 6.78 -2.40
C GLY A 50 -7.76 6.36 -3.86
N ALA A 51 -7.13 7.18 -4.69
CA ALA A 51 -6.91 6.87 -6.10
C ALA A 51 -5.93 5.70 -6.29
N ASP A 52 -4.92 5.59 -5.44
CA ASP A 52 -3.95 4.48 -5.48
C ASP A 52 -4.58 3.15 -5.03
N VAL A 53 -5.52 3.18 -4.07
CA VAL A 53 -6.37 2.03 -3.73
C VAL A 53 -7.25 1.62 -4.92
N GLN A 54 -7.86 2.56 -5.63
CA GLN A 54 -8.65 2.22 -6.83
C GLN A 54 -7.78 1.56 -7.91
N LYS A 55 -6.55 2.03 -8.13
CA LYS A 55 -5.61 1.36 -9.07
C LYS A 55 -5.28 -0.06 -8.65
N LEU A 56 -5.11 -0.33 -7.35
CA LEU A 56 -4.88 -1.69 -6.84
C LEU A 56 -6.07 -2.62 -7.16
N ILE A 57 -7.29 -2.10 -7.06
CA ILE A 57 -8.50 -2.83 -7.39
C ILE A 57 -8.59 -3.06 -8.91
N GLU A 58 -8.55 -1.99 -9.69
CA GLU A 58 -8.82 -2.03 -11.14
C GLU A 58 -7.71 -2.69 -11.96
N GLN A 59 -6.44 -2.42 -11.62
CA GLN A 59 -5.29 -2.84 -12.44
C GLN A 59 -4.67 -4.15 -11.96
N TYR A 60 -4.85 -4.49 -10.69
CA TYR A 60 -4.21 -5.66 -10.07
C TYR A 60 -5.21 -6.65 -9.47
N GLY A 61 -6.51 -6.36 -9.52
CA GLY A 61 -7.57 -7.28 -9.07
C GLY A 61 -7.61 -7.49 -7.55
N VAL A 62 -6.99 -6.61 -6.76
CA VAL A 62 -7.02 -6.70 -5.30
C VAL A 62 -8.41 -6.29 -4.81
N GLN A 63 -9.03 -7.10 -3.96
CA GLN A 63 -10.28 -6.75 -3.30
C GLN A 63 -9.97 -6.06 -1.99
N ILE A 64 -10.24 -4.75 -1.92
CA ILE A 64 -10.02 -3.91 -0.75
C ILE A 64 -11.37 -3.41 -0.24
N GLU A 65 -11.70 -3.79 0.98
CA GLU A 65 -12.88 -3.32 1.69
C GLU A 65 -12.53 -2.11 2.55
N LYS A 66 -13.55 -1.31 2.89
CA LYS A 66 -13.42 -0.19 3.79
C LYS A 66 -14.51 -0.24 4.85
N ASP A 67 -14.11 -0.48 6.09
CA ASP A 67 -14.99 -0.46 7.26
C ASP A 67 -14.74 0.85 8.04
N GLY A 68 -15.68 1.78 7.91
CA GLY A 68 -15.52 3.14 8.41
C GLY A 68 -14.25 3.82 7.86
N PRO A 69 -13.26 4.16 8.71
CA PRO A 69 -12.00 4.75 8.25
C PRO A 69 -10.92 3.74 7.88
N VAL A 70 -11.13 2.44 8.10
CA VAL A 70 -10.11 1.38 8.02
C VAL A 70 -10.21 0.63 6.69
N PHE A 71 -9.08 0.45 6.01
CA PHE A 71 -8.99 -0.39 4.81
C PHE A 71 -8.67 -1.85 5.19
N ARG A 72 -9.12 -2.81 4.42
CA ARG A 72 -8.75 -4.22 4.62
C ARG A 72 -8.63 -4.91 3.28
N ILE A 73 -7.55 -5.69 3.09
CA ILE A 73 -7.48 -6.60 1.94
C ILE A 73 -8.35 -7.81 2.26
N ALA A 74 -9.43 -7.99 1.50
CA ALA A 74 -10.28 -9.17 1.57
C ALA A 74 -9.70 -10.31 0.72
N ASN A 75 -9.16 -9.97 -0.46
CA ASN A 75 -8.51 -10.91 -1.37
C ASN A 75 -7.43 -10.20 -2.19
N TRP A 76 -6.31 -10.85 -2.45
CA TRP A 76 -5.22 -10.31 -3.25
C TRP A 76 -5.41 -10.44 -4.76
N GLY A 77 -6.41 -11.21 -5.20
CA GLY A 77 -6.60 -11.58 -6.59
C GLY A 77 -5.53 -12.58 -7.06
N GLU A 78 -5.47 -12.80 -8.37
CA GLU A 78 -4.56 -13.79 -8.97
C GLU A 78 -3.27 -13.17 -9.55
N VAL A 79 -3.27 -11.84 -9.74
CA VAL A 79 -2.15 -11.13 -10.38
C VAL A 79 -0.96 -10.99 -9.44
N LEU A 80 -1.21 -10.65 -8.17
CA LEU A 80 -0.17 -10.34 -7.21
C LEU A 80 0.17 -11.53 -6.32
N LYS A 81 1.46 -11.88 -6.26
CA LYS A 81 1.98 -12.82 -5.26
C LYS A 81 2.27 -12.05 -3.97
N VAL A 82 1.48 -12.28 -2.91
CA VAL A 82 1.56 -11.59 -1.60
C VAL A 82 2.98 -11.50 -1.06
N LYS A 83 3.71 -12.63 -1.05
CA LYS A 83 5.10 -12.69 -0.57
C LYS A 83 6.04 -11.78 -1.37
N GLY A 84 5.80 -11.61 -2.66
CA GLY A 84 6.58 -10.69 -3.51
C GLY A 84 6.25 -9.23 -3.20
N VAL A 85 4.96 -8.91 -3.04
CA VAL A 85 4.50 -7.55 -2.72
C VAL A 85 5.05 -7.06 -1.38
N LYS A 86 5.00 -7.90 -0.33
CA LYS A 86 5.46 -7.52 1.01
C LYS A 86 6.96 -7.19 1.09
N LYS A 87 7.80 -7.73 0.19
CA LYS A 87 9.23 -7.40 0.15
C LYS A 87 9.47 -5.92 -0.15
N TYR A 88 8.61 -5.30 -0.95
CA TYR A 88 8.77 -3.88 -1.30
C TYR A 88 8.57 -2.93 -0.13
N LEU A 89 7.97 -3.39 0.98
CA LEU A 89 7.74 -2.56 2.16
C LEU A 89 9.07 -2.17 2.84
N PHE A 90 10.02 -3.11 2.97
CA PHE A 90 11.27 -2.90 3.71
C PHE A 90 12.55 -3.07 2.87
N GLY A 91 12.45 -3.57 1.64
CA GLY A 91 13.59 -3.83 0.76
C GLY A 91 13.98 -5.31 0.74
#